data_AF-A0A259E5B5-F1
#
_entry.id   AF-A0A259E5B5-F1
#
_cell.length_a   1.000
_cell.length_b   1.000
_cell.length_c   1.000
_cell.angle_alpha   90.00
_cell.angle_beta   90.00
_cell.angle_gamma   90.00
#
_symmetry.space_group_name_H-M   'P 1'
#
loop_
_entity.id
_entity.type
_entity.pdbx_description
1 polymer ?
#
loop_
_entity_poly.entity_id
_entity_poly.type
_entity_poly.pdbx_seq_one_letter_code
_entity_poly.pdbx_strand_id
1 'polypeptide(L)' 'MTRLKLADLADEKPVRLTVEVSARLHRDLTAYAAALNGGDAKGAPTPERLIPPMIERFIATDRSFAKTRRSAQPG' A
#
# COMPACT_ATOMS: atom_id res chain seq x y z
N MET A 1 -21.62 -5.00 26.34
CA MET A 1 -20.60 -6.04 26.60
C MET A 1 -20.23 -6.73 25.28
N THR A 2 -19.65 -6.01 24.32
CA THR A 2 -19.06 -6.63 23.12
C THR A 2 -17.58 -6.80 23.40
N ARG A 3 -17.22 -8.02 23.80
CA ARG A 3 -15.83 -8.45 23.96
C ARG A 3 -15.21 -8.42 22.57
N LEU A 4 -14.53 -7.32 22.22
CA LEU A 4 -13.59 -7.27 21.11
C LEU A 4 -12.53 -8.33 21.41
N LYS A 5 -12.70 -9.51 20.82
CA LYS A 5 -11.70 -10.57 20.89
C LYS A 5 -10.58 -10.08 20.00
N LEU A 6 -9.39 -9.92 20.57
CA LEU A 6 -8.14 -9.68 19.83
C LEU A 6 -7.87 -10.70 18.71
N ALA A 7 -8.65 -11.80 18.64
CA ALA A 7 -8.66 -12.77 17.55
C ALA A 7 -9.28 -12.23 16.24
N ASP A 8 -10.03 -11.13 16.28
CA ASP A 8 -10.57 -10.46 15.09
C ASP A 8 -9.59 -9.41 14.52
N LEU A 9 -8.34 -9.36 15.01
CA LEU A 9 -7.25 -8.64 14.34
C LEU A 9 -6.90 -9.39 13.06
N ALA A 10 -7.75 -9.17 12.05
CA ALA A 10 -7.57 -9.41 10.63
C ALA A 10 -6.55 -10.51 10.30
N ASP A 11 -7.03 -11.74 10.22
CA ASP A 11 -6.41 -12.83 9.48
C ASP A 11 -6.50 -12.52 7.95
N GLU A 12 -6.17 -11.28 7.57
CA GLU A 12 -6.17 -10.82 6.19
C GLU A 12 -5.01 -11.48 5.48
N LYS A 13 -5.33 -12.58 4.82
CA LYS A 13 -4.38 -13.35 4.04
C LYS A 13 -3.84 -12.46 2.91
N PRO A 14 -2.51 -12.33 2.78
CA PRO A 14 -1.93 -11.52 1.71
C PRO A 14 -2.35 -12.09 0.35
N VAL A 15 -2.88 -11.23 -0.51
CA VAL A 15 -3.24 -11.58 -1.89
C VAL A 15 -2.05 -11.25 -2.79
N ARG A 16 -1.56 -12.25 -3.53
CA ARG A 16 -0.46 -12.04 -4.49
C ARG A 16 -1.01 -11.55 -5.82
N LEU A 17 -0.52 -10.40 -6.27
CA LEU A 17 -0.82 -9.82 -7.58
C LEU A 17 0.45 -9.80 -8.43
N THR A 18 0.30 -10.06 -9.73
CA THR A 18 1.35 -9.85 -10.73
C THR A 18 0.99 -8.62 -11.54
N VAL A 19 1.89 -7.64 -11.59
CA VAL A 19 1.65 -6.34 -12.24
C VAL A 19 2.81 -6.04 -13.17
N GLU A 20 2.49 -5.62 -14.39
CA GLU A 20 3.49 -5.09 -15.33
C GLU A 20 3.61 -3.59 -15.17
N VAL A 21 4.84 -3.08 -15.14
CA VAL A 21 5.14 -1.65 -15.06
C VAL A 21 6.10 -1.26 -16.16
N SER A 22 6.02 -0.01 -16.61
CA SER A 22 6.99 0.51 -17.57
C SER A 22 8.42 0.49 -17.00
N ALA A 23 9.41 0.28 -17.85
CA ALA A 23 10.82 0.35 -17.44
C ALA A 23 11.19 1.71 -16.82
N ARG A 24 10.53 2.79 -17.25
CA ARG A 24 10.69 4.12 -16.67
C ARG A 24 10.22 4.14 -15.21
N LEU A 25 9.00 3.67 -14.95
CA LEU A 25 8.46 3.62 -13.59
C LEU A 25 9.30 2.74 -12.67
N HIS A 26 9.78 1.59 -13.16
CA HIS A 26 10.68 0.74 -12.38
C HIS A 26 11.94 1.50 -11.93
N ARG A 27 12.61 2.22 -12.84
CA ARG A 27 13.80 3.02 -12.50
C ARG A 27 13.49 4.13 -11.49
N ASP A 28 12.36 4.81 -11.67
CA ASP A 28 11.93 5.88 -10.77
C ASP A 28 11.64 5.31 -9.36
N LEU A 29 11.02 4.12 -9.26
CA LEU A 29 10.80 3.44 -7.98
C LEU A 29 12.10 3.01 -7.31
N THR A 30 13.09 2.51 -8.06
CA THR A 30 14.42 2.18 -7.50
C THR A 30 15.14 3.43 -7.00
N ALA A 31 15.11 4.53 -7.76
CA ALA A 31 15.71 5.80 -7.34
C ALA A 31 15.01 6.37 -6.09
N TYR A 32 13.68 6.30 -6.06
CA TYR A 32 12.88 6.70 -4.91
C TYR A 32 13.20 5.87 -3.66
N ALA A 33 13.38 4.55 -3.81
CA ALA A 33 13.80 3.68 -2.72
C ALA A 33 15.15 4.09 -2.13
N ALA A 34 16.13 4.38 -2.98
CA ALA A 34 17.45 4.85 -2.54
C ALA A 34 17.33 6.20 -1.81
N ALA A 35 16.52 7.14 -2.34
CA ALA A 35 16.28 8.42 -1.69
C ALA A 35 15.65 8.27 -0.29
N LEU A 36 14.70 7.35 -0.13
CA LEU A 36 14.12 7.02 1.18
C LEU A 36 15.14 6.42 2.16
N ASN A 37 16.16 5.73 1.64
CA ASN A 37 17.26 5.17 2.43
C ASN A 37 18.44 6.15 2.59
N GLY A 38 18.18 7.45 2.55
CA GLY A 38 19.22 8.47 2.73
C GLY A 38 20.21 8.58 1.56
N GLY A 39 19.84 8.06 0.39
CA GLY A 39 20.67 8.05 -0.82
C GLY A 39 21.51 6.79 -1.01
N ASP A 40 21.54 5.88 -0.03
CA ASP A 40 22.25 4.60 -0.18
C ASP A 40 21.35 3.56 -0.88
N ALA A 41 21.82 3.04 -2.01
CA ALA A 41 21.13 1.95 -2.70
C ALA A 41 21.23 0.63 -1.92
N LYS A 42 22.27 0.44 -1.10
CA LYS A 42 22.42 -0.74 -0.26
C LYS A 42 21.46 -0.65 0.92
N GLY A 43 20.57 -1.64 1.02
CA GLY A 43 19.55 -1.69 2.07
C GLY A 43 18.28 -0.90 1.75
N ALA A 44 18.21 -0.22 0.60
CA ALA A 44 16.98 0.40 0.13
C ALA A 44 15.88 -0.66 -0.09
N PRO A 45 14.61 -0.34 0.23
CA PRO A 45 13.51 -1.27 0.01
C PRO A 45 13.33 -1.56 -1.49
N THR A 46 12.96 -2.79 -1.84
CA THR A 46 12.66 -3.11 -3.23
C THR A 46 11.36 -2.41 -3.68
N PRO A 47 11.19 -2.11 -4.98
CA PRO A 47 9.96 -1.54 -5.51
C PRO A 47 8.70 -2.30 -5.07
N GLU A 48 8.76 -3.64 -5.05
CA GLU A 48 7.64 -4.51 -4.63
C GLU A 48 7.21 -4.28 -3.18
N ARG A 49 8.13 -3.87 -2.30
CA ARG A 49 7.84 -3.57 -0.89
C ARG A 49 7.32 -2.15 -0.69
N LEU A 50 7.56 -1.26 -1.65
CA LEU A 50 7.09 0.13 -1.63
C LEU A 50 5.68 0.27 -2.23
N ILE A 51 5.39 -0.48 -3.28
CA ILE A 51 4.13 -0.33 -4.03
C ILE A 51 2.89 -0.52 -3.14
N PRO A 52 2.75 -1.59 -2.31
CA PRO A 52 1.57 -1.78 -1.49
C PRO A 52 1.29 -0.61 -0.51
N PRO A 53 2.22 -0.18 0.36
CA PRO A 53 1.94 0.93 1.27
C PRO A 53 1.73 2.27 0.55
N MET A 54 2.33 2.46 -0.65
CA MET A 54 2.06 3.65 -1.46
C MET A 54 0.62 3.65 -2.00
N ILE A 55 0.12 2.51 -2.49
CA ILE A 55 -1.26 2.37 -2.98
C ILE A 55 -2.25 2.50 -1.83
N GLU A 56 -1.99 1.87 -0.69
CA GLU A 56 -2.82 2.02 0.52
C GLU A 56 -2.94 3.48 0.93
N ARG A 57 -1.82 4.21 0.96
CA ARG A 57 -1.83 5.64 1.29
C ARG A 57 -2.60 6.45 0.25
N PHE A 58 -2.44 6.14 -1.03
CA PHE A 58 -3.17 6.81 -2.12
C PHE A 58 -4.68 6.62 -1.99
N ILE A 59 -5.14 5.39 -1.75
CA ILE A 59 -6.57 5.08 -1.57
C ILE A 59 -7.10 5.75 -0.31
N ALA A 60 -6.34 5.73 0.80
CA ALA A 60 -6.75 6.33 2.06
C ALA A 60 -6.92 7.85 1.99
N THR A 61 -6.17 8.54 1.12
CA THR A 61 -6.26 10.00 0.96
C THR A 61 -7.27 10.44 -0.10
N ASP A 62 -7.79 9.51 -0.92
CA ASP A 62 -8.80 9.81 -1.92
C ASP A 62 -10.18 10.07 -1.27
N ARG A 63 -10.52 11.35 -1.15
CA ARG A 63 -11.82 11.80 -0.59
C ARG A 63 -13.01 11.41 -1.46
N SER A 64 -12.84 11.33 -2.77
CA SER A 64 -13.92 10.93 -3.68
C SER A 64 -14.27 9.47 -3.45
N PHE A 65 -13.24 8.62 -3.39
CA PHE A 65 -13.39 7.22 -3.03
C PHE A 65 -14.02 7.04 -1.64
N ALA A 66 -13.54 7.79 -0.65
CA ALA A 66 -14.08 7.73 0.70
C ALA A 66 -15.59 8.07 0.77
N LYS A 67 -16.06 9.04 -0.02
CA LYS A 67 -17.49 9.39 -0.10
C LYS A 67 -18.31 8.23 -0.67
N THR A 68 -17.91 7.70 -1.83
CA THR A 68 -18.60 6.57 -2.47
C THR A 68 -18.64 5.34 -1.58
N ARG A 69 -17.52 5.00 -0.92
CA ARG A 69 -17.46 3.86 0.02
C ARG A 69 -18.45 4.01 1.17
N ARG A 70 -18.59 5.22 1.73
CA ARG A 70 -19.55 5.48 2.81
C ARG A 70 -21.00 5.39 2.35
N SER A 71 -21.29 5.81 1.11
CA SER A 71 -22.62 5.67 0.51
C SER A 71 -22.99 4.21 0.17
N ALA A 72 -21.99 3.37 -0.07
CA ALA A 72 -22.16 1.97 -0.47
C ALA A 72 -22.21 0.98 0.71
N GLN A 73 -21.85 1.39 1.93
CA GLN A 73 -22.07 0.57 3.12
C GLN A 73 -23.52 0.74 3.60
N PRO A 74 -24.38 -0.31 3.54
CA PRO A 74 -25.61 -0.30 4.32
C PRO A 74 -25.22 -0.24 5.80
N GLY A 75 -25.89 0.63 6.55
CA GLY A 75 -25.72 0.71 8.01
C GLY A 75 -26.09 -0.58 8.71
#